data_AF-A0A2G2LYA6-F1
#
_entry.id   AF-A0A2G2LYA6-F1
#
_cell.length_a   1.000
_cell.length_b   1.000
_cell.length_c   1.000
_cell.angle_alpha   90.00
_cell.angle_beta   90.00
_cell.angle_gamma   90.00
#
_symmetry.space_group_name_H-M   'P 1'
#
loop_
_entity.id
_entity.type
_entity.pdbx_description
1 polymer ?
#
loop_
_entity_poly.entity_id
_entity_poly.type
_entity_poly.pdbx_seq_one_letter_code
_entity_poly.pdbx_strand_id
1 'polypeptide(L)'
;MPLVDAIATDNPSHNEAGKTRTILARRLADIVCLPSSRITPVERHMSGDLLVGILAQSPLELRQRCARRVAPLMDVAPGLMRFLIRDEISVARLVLEASEALSDLQLVEAARATTPEHRQIIARRRGLSELVCEALLAPGEPEVTAKVLRNRSAILSQDGLDRALELSRTHPALCTDLLKRPELRPSQGLTLFWWASPKERSRVLIRFAVGRDIMQDAAGDIFSMMAEEDWQDPLVRKAMQFIERRQRNRAAIDKSPYSSLENAIDSALEVGIDAALAEEISYLSGIKPVSGAQILSDINGEPIAVLCKATGLKRDYLIKLWRALKRPMGTEVALDPTLERTIACFDSLSSNKAQTVLRYWNWALSADLTAEHQAEIRAPGHMHLSQDMTTPERTAALVYGQWGDPDTSAI
;
A
#
# COMPACT_ATOMS: atom_id res chain seq x y z
N MET A 1 35.50 -11.80 71.53
CA MET A 1 34.78 -11.26 70.35
C MET A 1 35.72 -11.32 69.14
N PRO A 2 35.19 -11.61 67.95
CA PRO A 2 35.76 -12.55 66.99
C PRO A 2 36.27 -11.86 65.71
N LEU A 3 36.91 -12.62 64.81
CA LEU A 3 36.91 -12.49 63.32
C LEU A 3 37.98 -13.46 62.80
N VAL A 4 37.70 -14.75 62.70
CA VAL A 4 37.21 -15.43 61.48
C VAL A 4 38.08 -15.09 60.26
N ASP A 5 39.15 -15.88 60.09
CA ASP A 5 39.79 -16.09 58.79
C ASP A 5 38.77 -16.78 57.87
N ALA A 6 38.02 -15.97 57.14
CA ALA A 6 37.23 -16.42 56.02
C ALA A 6 38.20 -16.75 54.87
N ILE A 7 38.53 -18.03 54.76
CA ILE A 7 39.10 -18.65 53.57
C ILE A 7 38.19 -18.27 52.40
N ALA A 8 38.63 -17.29 51.60
CA ALA A 8 38.07 -17.02 50.29
C ALA A 8 38.33 -18.27 49.43
N THR A 9 37.35 -19.17 49.42
CA THR A 9 37.22 -20.22 48.43
C THR A 9 36.86 -19.54 47.11
N ASP A 10 37.88 -19.09 46.40
CA ASP A 10 37.77 -18.76 44.99
C ASP A 10 37.38 -20.05 44.26
N ASN A 11 36.08 -20.21 43.99
CA ASN A 11 35.46 -21.45 43.55
C ASN A 11 35.71 -21.61 42.03
N PRO A 12 36.62 -22.51 41.58
CA PRO A 12 36.99 -22.62 40.17
C PRO A 12 35.90 -23.26 39.29
N SER A 13 34.76 -23.64 39.89
CA SER A 13 33.68 -24.42 39.27
C SER A 13 32.86 -23.65 38.23
N HIS A 14 32.74 -22.31 38.35
CA HIS A 14 31.93 -21.54 37.38
C HIS A 14 32.60 -21.39 36.00
N ASN A 15 33.94 -21.39 35.92
CA ASN A 15 34.66 -21.18 34.67
C ASN A 15 34.90 -22.50 33.89
N GLU A 16 35.11 -23.62 34.59
CA GLU A 16 35.23 -24.97 34.01
C GLU A 16 33.91 -25.45 33.36
N ALA A 17 32.76 -25.15 33.98
CA ALA A 17 31.44 -25.53 33.47
C ALA A 17 31.15 -24.92 32.07
N GLY A 18 31.65 -23.70 31.81
CA GLY A 18 31.54 -23.05 30.50
C GLY A 18 32.43 -23.69 29.42
N LYS A 19 33.62 -24.19 29.79
CA LYS A 19 34.54 -24.86 28.86
C LYS A 19 33.94 -26.18 28.34
N THR A 20 33.45 -27.03 29.22
CA THR A 20 32.84 -28.33 28.85
C THR A 20 31.62 -28.13 27.96
N ARG A 21 30.75 -27.17 28.32
CA ARG A 21 29.58 -26.76 27.50
C ARG A 21 30.00 -26.35 26.09
N THR A 22 31.03 -25.51 25.99
CA THR A 22 31.55 -25.02 24.70
C THR A 22 32.12 -26.14 23.83
N ILE A 23 32.83 -27.10 24.43
CA ILE A 23 33.37 -28.27 23.73
C ILE A 23 32.24 -29.17 23.24
N LEU A 24 31.23 -29.44 24.08
CA LEU A 24 30.09 -30.26 23.71
C LEU A 24 29.26 -29.61 22.58
N ALA A 25 28.96 -28.30 22.69
CA ALA A 25 28.29 -27.55 21.62
C ALA A 25 29.05 -27.63 20.30
N ARG A 26 30.38 -27.54 20.34
CA ARG A 26 31.22 -27.67 19.14
C ARG A 26 31.10 -29.06 18.52
N ARG A 27 31.19 -30.12 19.32
CA ARG A 27 31.07 -31.51 18.84
C ARG A 27 29.68 -31.80 18.28
N LEU A 28 28.62 -31.35 18.94
CA LEU A 28 27.26 -31.48 18.43
C LEU A 28 27.06 -30.69 17.13
N ALA A 29 27.62 -29.47 17.03
CA ALA A 29 27.62 -28.72 15.79
C ALA A 29 28.41 -29.44 14.68
N ASP A 30 29.54 -30.09 15.00
CA ASP A 30 30.28 -30.94 14.05
C ASP A 30 29.39 -32.06 13.51
N ILE A 31 28.65 -32.75 14.39
CA ILE A 31 27.75 -33.85 14.05
C ILE A 31 26.59 -33.36 13.17
N VAL A 32 25.92 -32.26 13.56
CA VAL A 32 24.80 -31.69 12.78
C VAL A 32 25.24 -31.25 11.38
N CYS A 33 26.49 -30.78 11.24
CA CYS A 33 27.06 -30.34 9.97
C CYS A 33 27.61 -31.50 9.10
N LEU A 34 27.49 -32.77 9.52
CA LEU A 34 27.94 -33.89 8.70
C LEU A 34 27.08 -34.03 7.42
N PRO A 35 27.70 -34.40 6.29
CA PRO A 35 26.96 -34.75 5.07
C PRO A 35 25.93 -35.86 5.35
N SER A 36 24.79 -35.84 4.66
CA SER A 36 23.71 -36.83 4.85
C SER A 36 24.11 -38.28 4.54
N SER A 37 25.28 -38.51 3.92
CA SER A 37 25.88 -39.85 3.76
C SER A 37 26.51 -40.40 5.05
N ARG A 38 26.75 -39.56 6.06
CA ARG A 38 27.42 -39.94 7.32
C ARG A 38 26.55 -39.84 8.56
N ILE A 39 25.34 -39.28 8.45
CA ILE A 39 24.40 -39.13 9.55
C ILE A 39 22.98 -39.30 9.01
N THR A 40 22.17 -40.08 9.72
CA THR A 40 20.75 -40.23 9.38
C THR A 40 19.96 -38.97 9.75
N PRO A 41 18.79 -38.71 9.13
CA PRO A 41 17.93 -37.59 9.52
C PRO A 41 17.56 -37.61 11.01
N VAL A 42 17.29 -38.80 11.57
CA VAL A 42 16.92 -38.97 12.99
C VAL A 42 18.08 -38.57 13.92
N GLU A 43 19.30 -39.04 13.65
CA GLU A 43 20.48 -38.68 14.43
C GLU A 43 20.80 -37.18 14.34
N ARG A 44 20.60 -36.58 13.15
CA ARG A 44 20.75 -35.13 12.96
C ARG A 44 19.74 -34.35 13.78
N HIS A 45 18.48 -34.78 13.81
CA HIS A 45 17.44 -34.16 14.63
C HIS A 45 17.77 -34.23 16.11
N MET A 46 18.10 -35.41 16.64
CA MET A 46 18.48 -35.59 18.05
C MET A 46 19.69 -34.72 18.44
N SER A 47 20.71 -34.69 17.59
CA SER A 47 21.90 -33.87 17.80
C SER A 47 21.56 -32.37 17.78
N GLY A 48 20.64 -31.97 16.90
CA GLY A 48 20.13 -30.61 16.81
C GLY A 48 19.35 -30.19 18.05
N ASP A 49 18.47 -31.04 18.57
CA ASP A 49 17.66 -30.75 19.76
C ASP A 49 18.55 -30.59 21.00
N LEU A 50 19.53 -31.46 21.18
CA LEU A 50 20.54 -31.33 22.24
C LEU A 50 21.37 -30.05 22.09
N LEU A 51 21.77 -29.72 20.85
CA LEU A 51 22.54 -28.51 20.57
C LEU A 51 21.73 -27.25 20.91
N VAL A 52 20.44 -27.20 20.59
CA VAL A 52 19.56 -26.08 20.97
C VAL A 52 19.53 -25.89 22.48
N GLY A 53 19.36 -26.95 23.26
CA GLY A 53 19.35 -26.87 24.72
C GLY A 53 20.64 -26.28 25.29
N ILE A 54 21.80 -26.60 24.69
CA ILE A 54 23.08 -26.02 25.08
C ILE A 54 23.21 -24.56 24.63
N LEU A 55 22.85 -24.27 23.38
CA LEU A 55 22.98 -22.92 22.82
C LEU A 55 22.09 -21.90 23.53
N ALA A 56 20.91 -22.30 24.00
CA ALA A 56 20.00 -21.43 24.73
C ALA A 56 20.62 -20.78 25.98
N GLN A 57 21.63 -21.42 26.58
CA GLN A 57 22.36 -20.92 27.76
C GLN A 57 23.83 -20.63 27.44
N SER A 58 24.18 -20.44 26.17
CA SER A 58 25.55 -20.22 25.72
C SER A 58 25.82 -18.74 25.39
N PRO A 59 27.08 -18.29 25.51
CA PRO A 59 27.48 -16.95 25.08
C PRO A 59 27.17 -16.68 23.61
N LEU A 60 26.96 -15.40 23.29
CA LEU A 60 26.62 -14.93 21.95
C LEU A 60 27.61 -15.42 20.89
N GLU A 61 28.91 -15.41 21.19
CA GLU A 61 29.98 -15.79 20.27
C GLU A 61 29.86 -17.26 19.84
N LEU A 62 29.41 -18.12 20.76
CA LEU A 62 29.21 -19.55 20.47
C LEU A 62 28.00 -19.77 19.57
N ARG A 63 26.90 -19.04 19.81
CA ARG A 63 25.70 -19.06 18.96
C ARG A 63 26.01 -18.54 17.55
N GLN A 64 26.75 -17.45 17.42
CA GLN A 64 27.21 -16.91 16.12
C GLN A 64 28.12 -17.90 15.38
N ARG A 65 29.04 -18.56 16.09
CA ARG A 65 29.88 -19.61 15.48
C ARG A 65 29.05 -20.78 14.97
N CYS A 66 28.03 -21.20 15.71
CA CYS A 66 27.11 -22.23 15.25
C CYS A 66 26.36 -21.77 13.99
N ALA A 67 25.78 -20.57 14.02
CA ALA A 67 25.05 -20.01 12.89
C ALA A 67 25.90 -19.94 11.60
N ARG A 68 27.16 -19.49 11.69
CA ARG A 68 28.10 -19.46 10.55
C ARG A 68 28.31 -20.84 9.92
N ARG A 69 28.32 -21.90 10.72
CA ARG A 69 28.52 -23.28 10.24
C ARG A 69 27.26 -23.90 9.67
N VAL A 70 26.11 -23.55 10.22
CA VAL A 70 24.80 -24.04 9.79
C VAL A 70 24.33 -23.36 8.52
N ALA A 71 24.64 -22.07 8.34
CA ALA A 71 24.17 -21.26 7.21
C ALA A 71 24.35 -21.90 5.82
N PRO A 72 25.51 -22.47 5.43
CA PRO A 72 25.70 -23.04 4.10
C PRO A 72 25.07 -24.44 3.91
N LEU A 73 24.46 -25.02 4.94
CA LEU A 73 23.89 -26.36 4.85
C LEU A 73 22.49 -26.34 4.23
N MET A 74 22.20 -27.33 3.39
CA MET A 74 20.87 -27.54 2.80
C MET A 74 19.92 -28.32 3.72
N ASP A 75 20.48 -29.12 4.65
CA ASP A 75 19.75 -30.03 5.51
C ASP A 75 20.15 -29.78 6.96
N VAL A 76 19.30 -29.03 7.65
CA VAL A 76 19.53 -28.54 9.02
C VAL A 76 18.38 -29.03 9.89
N ALA A 77 18.68 -29.49 11.10
CA ALA A 77 17.66 -29.85 12.07
C ALA A 77 16.66 -28.68 12.27
N PRO A 78 15.34 -28.89 12.04
CA PRO A 78 14.37 -27.79 12.04
C PRO A 78 14.31 -27.00 13.36
N GLY A 79 14.48 -27.69 14.50
CA GLY A 79 14.56 -27.05 15.82
C GLY A 79 15.73 -26.08 15.94
N LEU A 80 16.90 -26.47 15.44
CA LEU A 80 18.10 -25.63 15.43
C LEU A 80 17.93 -24.43 14.50
N MET A 81 17.40 -24.63 13.29
CA MET A 81 17.17 -23.52 12.37
C MET A 81 16.18 -22.51 12.95
N ARG A 82 15.05 -22.99 13.52
CA ARG A 82 14.07 -22.12 14.20
C ARG A 82 14.65 -21.35 15.38
N PHE A 83 15.53 -21.98 16.16
CA PHE A 83 16.24 -21.32 17.25
C PHE A 83 17.13 -20.19 16.71
N LEU A 84 17.94 -20.46 15.69
CA LEU A 84 18.91 -19.48 15.17
C LEU A 84 18.25 -18.28 14.46
N ILE A 85 17.17 -18.49 13.70
CA ILE A 85 16.51 -17.39 12.96
C ILE A 85 15.72 -16.41 13.86
N ARG A 86 15.42 -16.81 15.11
CA ARG A 86 14.71 -15.98 16.11
C ARG A 86 15.62 -15.49 17.22
N ASP A 87 16.91 -15.79 17.13
CA ASP A 87 17.91 -15.31 18.07
C ASP A 87 18.13 -13.79 17.90
N GLU A 88 19.02 -13.19 18.67
CA GLU A 88 19.51 -11.84 18.45
C GLU A 88 19.98 -11.65 17.01
N ILE A 89 19.78 -10.44 16.50
CA ILE A 89 20.01 -10.10 15.09
C ILE A 89 21.42 -10.46 14.60
N SER A 90 22.44 -10.39 15.46
CA SER A 90 23.82 -10.72 15.11
C SER A 90 24.04 -12.22 14.82
N VAL A 91 23.21 -13.10 15.38
CA VAL A 91 23.19 -14.54 15.11
C VAL A 91 22.24 -14.83 13.94
N ALA A 92 21.00 -14.35 14.01
CA ALA A 92 19.97 -14.62 13.02
C ALA A 92 20.35 -14.13 11.63
N ARG A 93 21.02 -12.98 11.51
CA ARG A 93 21.53 -12.46 10.24
C ARG A 93 22.35 -13.48 9.46
N LEU A 94 23.21 -14.24 10.14
CA LEU A 94 24.12 -15.18 9.51
C LEU A 94 23.36 -16.30 8.77
N VAL A 95 22.23 -16.75 9.31
CA VAL A 95 21.39 -17.77 8.68
C VAL A 95 20.36 -17.17 7.73
N LEU A 96 19.74 -16.04 8.08
CA LEU A 96 18.74 -15.36 7.27
C LEU A 96 19.31 -14.78 5.96
N GLU A 97 20.58 -14.39 5.93
CA GLU A 97 21.22 -13.88 4.70
C GLU A 97 21.75 -15.02 3.80
N ALA A 98 22.36 -16.05 4.39
CA ALA A 98 23.16 -17.01 3.62
C ALA A 98 22.50 -18.40 3.42
N SER A 99 21.48 -18.77 4.20
CA SER A 99 20.89 -20.11 4.10
C SER A 99 19.80 -20.21 3.04
N GLU A 100 19.95 -21.19 2.14
CA GLU A 100 18.94 -21.59 1.15
C GLU A 100 17.97 -22.65 1.68
N ALA A 101 18.24 -23.24 2.85
CA ALA A 101 17.41 -24.27 3.49
C ALA A 101 16.14 -23.73 4.17
N LEU A 102 15.95 -22.41 4.22
CA LEU A 102 14.83 -21.78 4.91
C LEU A 102 13.53 -21.92 4.11
N SER A 103 12.55 -22.59 4.72
CA SER A 103 11.19 -22.69 4.19
C SER A 103 10.39 -21.41 4.43
N ASP A 104 9.35 -21.19 3.61
CA ASP A 104 8.41 -20.08 3.79
C ASP A 104 7.78 -20.07 5.18
N LEU A 105 7.42 -21.23 5.72
CA LEU A 105 6.86 -21.35 7.07
C LEU A 105 7.83 -20.78 8.13
N GLN A 106 9.11 -21.11 8.04
CA GLN A 106 10.13 -20.58 8.96
C GLN A 106 10.32 -19.08 8.80
N LEU A 107 10.28 -18.56 7.57
CA LEU A 107 10.38 -17.12 7.30
C LEU A 107 9.15 -16.36 7.84
N VAL A 108 7.95 -16.90 7.67
CA VAL A 108 6.70 -16.34 8.22
C VAL A 108 6.75 -16.32 9.74
N GLU A 109 7.12 -17.44 10.36
CA GLU A 109 7.26 -17.51 11.82
C GLU A 109 8.31 -16.51 12.34
N ALA A 110 9.46 -16.41 11.68
CA ALA A 110 10.48 -15.43 12.03
C ALA A 110 9.94 -14.00 11.88
N ALA A 111 9.31 -13.66 10.75
CA ALA A 111 8.77 -12.32 10.52
C ALA A 111 7.75 -11.89 11.60
N ARG A 112 6.93 -12.84 12.10
CA ARG A 112 5.92 -12.59 13.13
C ARG A 112 6.47 -12.50 14.55
N ALA A 113 7.54 -13.25 14.85
CA ALA A 113 8.04 -13.41 16.23
C ALA A 113 9.30 -12.59 16.56
N THR A 114 9.82 -11.79 15.62
CA THR A 114 11.11 -11.11 15.76
C THR A 114 11.01 -9.60 15.54
N THR A 115 12.16 -8.92 15.57
CA THR A 115 12.28 -7.45 15.51
C THR A 115 12.25 -6.91 14.08
N PRO A 116 12.09 -5.58 13.88
CA PRO A 116 12.13 -4.98 12.54
C PRO A 116 13.42 -5.30 11.78
N GLU A 117 14.56 -5.38 12.45
CA GLU A 117 15.86 -5.70 11.83
C GLU A 117 15.86 -7.08 11.18
N HIS A 118 15.18 -8.07 11.79
CA HIS A 118 15.03 -9.40 11.21
C HIS A 118 14.17 -9.34 9.95
N ARG A 119 13.01 -8.68 10.03
CA ARG A 119 12.12 -8.48 8.87
C ARG A 119 12.83 -7.75 7.74
N GLN A 120 13.68 -6.78 8.03
CA GLN A 120 14.48 -6.09 7.02
C GLN A 120 15.48 -7.00 6.29
N ILE A 121 16.04 -8.01 6.98
CA ILE A 121 16.92 -9.00 6.35
C ILE A 121 16.08 -9.95 5.49
N ILE A 122 14.98 -10.48 6.04
CA ILE A 122 14.07 -11.38 5.33
C ILE A 122 13.55 -10.71 4.05
N ALA A 123 13.15 -9.44 4.11
CA ALA A 123 12.63 -8.66 2.97
C ALA A 123 13.62 -8.53 1.80
N ARG A 124 14.93 -8.71 2.03
CA ARG A 124 15.97 -8.67 0.98
C ARG A 124 16.24 -10.02 0.33
N ARG A 125 15.76 -11.12 0.92
CA ARG A 125 15.95 -12.48 0.37
C ARG A 125 15.26 -12.58 -0.99
N ARG A 126 15.80 -13.44 -1.87
CA ARG A 126 15.20 -13.67 -3.19
C ARG A 126 14.03 -14.64 -3.09
N GLY A 127 13.09 -14.53 -4.03
CA GLY A 127 12.01 -15.51 -4.20
C GLY A 127 11.03 -15.56 -3.03
N LEU A 128 10.72 -14.41 -2.43
CA LEU A 128 9.73 -14.34 -1.36
C LEU A 128 8.34 -14.63 -1.92
N SER A 129 7.65 -15.60 -1.34
CA SER A 129 6.24 -15.89 -1.66
C SER A 129 5.30 -14.85 -1.06
N GLU A 130 4.06 -14.85 -1.55
CA GLU A 130 2.99 -13.97 -1.06
C GLU A 130 2.79 -14.09 0.46
N LEU A 131 2.84 -15.31 1.00
CA LEU A 131 2.67 -15.56 2.44
C LEU A 131 3.77 -14.91 3.28
N VAL A 132 5.03 -14.99 2.81
CA VAL A 132 6.16 -14.35 3.50
C VAL A 132 6.04 -12.82 3.40
N CYS A 133 5.70 -12.30 2.22
CA CYS A 133 5.48 -10.88 2.02
C CYS A 133 4.36 -10.32 2.89
N GLU A 134 3.25 -11.04 3.01
CA GLU A 134 2.14 -10.64 3.88
C GLU A 134 2.57 -10.57 5.35
N ALA A 135 3.33 -11.57 5.82
CA ALA A 135 3.86 -11.58 7.18
C ALA A 135 4.85 -10.43 7.44
N LEU A 136 5.61 -10.01 6.43
CA LEU A 136 6.52 -8.86 6.51
C LEU A 136 5.80 -7.52 6.52
N LEU A 137 4.67 -7.41 5.82
CA LEU A 137 3.89 -6.17 5.68
C LEU A 137 2.88 -5.98 6.80
N ALA A 138 2.46 -7.05 7.48
CA ALA A 138 1.47 -7.00 8.55
C ALA A 138 1.80 -5.99 9.68
N PRO A 139 3.06 -5.84 10.14
CA PRO A 139 3.38 -4.88 11.20
C PRO A 139 3.32 -3.39 10.78
N GLY A 140 3.15 -3.08 9.49
CA GLY A 140 3.04 -1.69 9.02
C GLY A 140 4.35 -0.89 9.08
N GLU A 141 5.50 -1.55 9.02
CA GLU A 141 6.81 -0.89 9.13
C GLU A 141 7.26 -0.27 7.79
N PRO A 142 7.50 1.05 7.72
CA PRO A 142 7.84 1.72 6.46
C PRO A 142 9.12 1.21 5.82
N GLU A 143 10.16 0.97 6.63
CA GLU A 143 11.46 0.51 6.13
C GLU A 143 11.41 -0.92 5.58
N VAL A 144 10.63 -1.81 6.21
CA VAL A 144 10.41 -3.18 5.74
C VAL A 144 9.57 -3.15 4.47
N THR A 145 8.47 -2.40 4.48
CA THR A 145 7.58 -2.22 3.32
C THR A 145 8.34 -1.72 2.11
N ALA A 146 9.20 -0.70 2.26
CA ALA A 146 10.04 -0.21 1.18
C ALA A 146 10.97 -1.30 0.61
N LYS A 147 11.56 -2.16 1.47
CA LYS A 147 12.42 -3.27 1.01
C LYS A 147 11.62 -4.33 0.26
N VAL A 148 10.45 -4.71 0.77
CA VAL A 148 9.54 -5.66 0.10
C VAL A 148 9.13 -5.14 -1.27
N LEU A 149 8.69 -3.87 -1.37
CA LEU A 149 8.29 -3.27 -2.64
C LEU A 149 9.44 -3.19 -3.66
N ARG A 150 10.67 -2.88 -3.20
CA ARG A 150 11.86 -2.82 -4.07
C ARG A 150 12.38 -4.19 -4.48
N ASN A 151 11.98 -5.26 -3.79
CA ASN A 151 12.40 -6.62 -4.10
C ASN A 151 11.63 -7.17 -5.31
N ARG A 152 12.24 -7.11 -6.49
CA ARG A 152 11.63 -7.57 -7.74
C ARG A 152 11.32 -9.07 -7.80
N SER A 153 11.94 -9.87 -6.93
CA SER A 153 11.71 -11.31 -6.86
C SER A 153 10.64 -11.71 -5.84
N ALA A 154 10.19 -10.75 -5.01
CA ALA A 154 9.07 -10.94 -4.10
C ALA A 154 7.75 -10.90 -4.88
N ILE A 155 6.82 -11.78 -4.54
CA ILE A 155 5.46 -11.81 -5.09
C ILE A 155 4.52 -11.21 -4.03
N LEU A 156 3.76 -10.18 -4.39
CA LEU A 156 2.86 -9.50 -3.45
C LEU A 156 1.41 -9.88 -3.73
N SER A 157 0.70 -10.29 -2.67
CA SER A 157 -0.75 -10.41 -2.69
C SER A 157 -1.41 -9.01 -2.78
N GLN A 158 -2.69 -8.99 -3.12
CA GLN A 158 -3.46 -7.74 -3.16
C GLN A 158 -3.61 -7.12 -1.79
N ASP A 159 -3.83 -7.93 -0.75
CA ASP A 159 -3.89 -7.46 0.63
C ASP A 159 -2.57 -6.84 1.08
N GLY A 160 -1.43 -7.43 0.66
CA GLY A 160 -0.11 -6.85 0.90
C GLY A 160 0.05 -5.48 0.23
N LEU A 161 -0.43 -5.33 -1.01
CA LEU A 161 -0.44 -4.05 -1.70
C LEU A 161 -1.39 -3.04 -1.06
N ASP A 162 -2.55 -3.46 -0.56
CA ASP A 162 -3.51 -2.59 0.13
C ASP A 162 -2.93 -2.06 1.45
N ARG A 163 -2.24 -2.92 2.23
CA ARG A 163 -1.51 -2.48 3.43
C ARG A 163 -0.39 -1.49 3.11
N ALA A 164 0.36 -1.75 2.05
CA ALA A 164 1.41 -0.83 1.60
C ALA A 164 0.84 0.50 1.06
N LEU A 165 -0.32 0.46 0.41
CA LEU A 165 -1.07 1.63 -0.04
C LEU A 165 -1.54 2.48 1.15
N GLU A 166 -2.13 1.86 2.16
CA GLU A 166 -2.53 2.53 3.39
C GLU A 166 -1.34 3.24 4.06
N LEU A 167 -0.23 2.52 4.26
CA LEU A 167 0.98 3.07 4.86
C LEU A 167 1.58 4.24 4.04
N SER A 168 1.40 4.23 2.71
CA SER A 168 1.90 5.30 1.84
C SER A 168 1.25 6.67 2.08
N ARG A 169 0.09 6.72 2.77
CA ARG A 169 -0.56 7.99 3.13
C ARG A 169 0.30 8.82 4.08
N THR A 170 0.90 8.18 5.08
CA THR A 170 1.81 8.81 6.05
C THR A 170 3.28 8.70 5.63
N HIS A 171 3.59 7.82 4.68
CA HIS A 171 4.94 7.63 4.15
C HIS A 171 4.98 7.77 2.61
N PRO A 172 4.89 8.99 2.06
CA PRO A 172 4.79 9.23 0.61
C PRO A 172 5.94 8.66 -0.22
N ALA A 173 7.11 8.40 0.38
CA ALA A 173 8.24 7.75 -0.29
C ALA A 173 7.88 6.34 -0.84
N LEU A 174 6.86 5.68 -0.28
CA LEU A 174 6.37 4.38 -0.73
C LEU A 174 5.60 4.46 -2.06
N CYS A 175 5.00 5.61 -2.40
CA CYS A 175 4.22 5.80 -3.63
C CYS A 175 5.02 5.44 -4.88
N THR A 176 6.28 5.88 -4.94
CA THR A 176 7.19 5.61 -6.07
C THR A 176 7.48 4.12 -6.22
N ASP A 177 7.60 3.39 -5.11
CA ASP A 177 7.92 1.96 -5.12
C ASP A 177 6.67 1.10 -5.42
N LEU A 178 5.51 1.47 -4.89
CA LEU A 178 4.20 0.89 -5.27
C LEU A 178 3.98 0.98 -6.79
N LEU A 179 4.20 2.16 -7.38
CA LEU A 179 3.99 2.38 -8.81
C LEU A 179 4.94 1.58 -9.72
N LYS A 180 6.01 0.99 -9.18
CA LYS A 180 6.90 0.09 -9.93
C LYS A 180 6.46 -1.37 -9.87
N ARG A 181 5.54 -1.74 -8.97
CA ARG A 181 5.04 -3.12 -8.84
C ARG A 181 4.08 -3.47 -9.98
N PRO A 182 4.30 -4.57 -10.71
CA PRO A 182 3.37 -5.01 -11.75
C PRO A 182 2.00 -5.43 -11.19
N GLU A 183 1.96 -5.91 -9.95
CA GLU A 183 0.74 -6.42 -9.30
C GLU A 183 -0.24 -5.31 -8.88
N LEU A 184 0.21 -4.05 -8.89
CA LEU A 184 -0.60 -2.88 -8.53
C LEU A 184 -1.78 -2.73 -9.51
N ARG A 185 -3.00 -2.80 -8.98
CA ARG A 185 -4.25 -2.70 -9.75
C ARG A 185 -4.71 -1.25 -9.96
N PRO A 186 -5.60 -0.99 -10.93
CA PRO A 186 -6.19 0.34 -11.13
C PRO A 186 -6.81 0.92 -9.86
N SER A 187 -7.43 0.08 -9.03
CA SER A 187 -8.03 0.50 -7.78
C SER A 187 -7.03 1.14 -6.83
N GLN A 188 -5.92 0.47 -6.59
CA GLN A 188 -4.86 0.97 -5.73
C GLN A 188 -4.16 2.18 -6.35
N GLY A 189 -3.88 2.14 -7.65
CA GLY A 189 -3.18 3.23 -8.34
C GLY A 189 -3.99 4.53 -8.39
N LEU A 190 -5.29 4.46 -8.72
CA LEU A 190 -6.17 5.63 -8.78
C LEU A 190 -6.56 6.16 -7.40
N THR A 191 -6.45 5.34 -6.35
CA THR A 191 -6.57 5.77 -4.95
C THR A 191 -5.28 6.45 -4.48
N LEU A 192 -4.10 5.83 -4.73
CA LEU A 192 -2.78 6.40 -4.45
C LEU A 192 -2.59 7.81 -5.01
N PHE A 193 -3.20 8.08 -6.16
CA PHE A 193 -3.21 9.38 -6.84
C PHE A 193 -3.48 10.55 -5.89
N TRP A 194 -4.40 10.39 -4.95
CA TRP A 194 -4.92 11.51 -4.13
C TRP A 194 -3.90 12.10 -3.16
N TRP A 195 -2.83 11.37 -2.82
CA TRP A 195 -1.75 11.86 -1.94
C TRP A 195 -0.35 11.71 -2.56
N ALA A 196 -0.27 11.23 -3.80
CA ALA A 196 0.98 11.08 -4.52
C ALA A 196 1.54 12.43 -5.01
N SER A 197 2.85 12.51 -5.21
CA SER A 197 3.50 13.69 -5.80
C SER A 197 3.06 13.93 -7.26
N PRO A 198 3.23 15.14 -7.82
CA PRO A 198 2.85 15.43 -9.21
C PRO A 198 3.46 14.46 -10.25
N LYS A 199 4.73 14.06 -10.05
CA LYS A 199 5.41 13.08 -10.92
C LYS A 199 4.75 11.70 -10.85
N GLU A 200 4.33 11.28 -9.66
CA GLU A 200 3.67 9.99 -9.45
C GLU A 200 2.24 10.01 -9.98
N ARG A 201 1.51 11.11 -9.80
CA ARG A 201 0.16 11.32 -10.38
C ARG A 201 0.15 11.20 -11.90
N SER A 202 1.14 11.81 -12.57
CA SER A 202 1.32 11.61 -14.01
C SER A 202 1.55 10.14 -14.38
N ARG A 203 2.39 9.42 -13.62
CA ARG A 203 2.62 7.98 -13.83
C ARG A 203 1.36 7.14 -13.59
N VAL A 204 0.55 7.48 -12.59
CA VAL A 204 -0.75 6.84 -12.34
C VAL A 204 -1.65 6.97 -13.55
N LEU A 205 -1.84 8.20 -14.06
CA LEU A 205 -2.72 8.44 -15.20
C LEU A 205 -2.21 7.75 -16.47
N ILE A 206 -0.89 7.78 -16.73
CA ILE A 206 -0.31 7.06 -17.88
C ILE A 206 -0.56 5.55 -17.79
N ARG A 207 -0.44 4.97 -16.59
CA ARG A 207 -0.54 3.51 -16.38
C ARG A 207 -1.98 3.01 -16.34
N PHE A 208 -2.89 3.77 -15.72
CA PHE A 208 -4.23 3.29 -15.37
C PHE A 208 -5.38 4.00 -16.09
N ALA A 209 -5.13 5.13 -16.77
CA ALA A 209 -6.13 5.73 -17.64
C ALA A 209 -6.21 4.93 -18.96
N VAL A 210 -7.00 3.86 -18.92
CA VAL A 210 -7.24 2.95 -20.05
C VAL A 210 -8.56 3.25 -20.74
N GLY A 211 -8.66 2.91 -22.03
CA GLY A 211 -9.93 2.98 -22.75
C GLY A 211 -10.89 1.92 -22.23
N ARG A 212 -12.20 2.17 -22.39
CA ARG A 212 -13.27 1.24 -22.00
C ARG A 212 -14.08 0.73 -23.19
N ASP A 213 -13.50 0.76 -24.38
CA ASP A 213 -14.17 0.44 -25.66
C ASP A 213 -14.74 -0.98 -25.65
N ILE A 214 -13.97 -1.96 -25.17
CA ILE A 214 -14.42 -3.37 -25.07
C ILE A 214 -15.67 -3.50 -24.18
N MET A 215 -15.70 -2.81 -23.03
CA MET A 215 -16.87 -2.83 -22.14
C MET A 215 -18.07 -2.14 -22.77
N GLN A 216 -17.84 -1.03 -23.49
CA GLN A 216 -18.88 -0.28 -24.17
C GLN A 216 -19.52 -1.07 -25.31
N ASP A 217 -18.71 -1.77 -26.09
CA ASP A 217 -19.18 -2.56 -27.22
C ASP A 217 -19.95 -3.78 -26.73
N ALA A 218 -19.50 -4.43 -25.65
CA ALA A 218 -20.19 -5.55 -25.03
C ALA A 218 -21.53 -5.17 -24.39
N ALA A 219 -21.74 -3.91 -24.01
CA ALA A 219 -22.97 -3.44 -23.35
C ALA A 219 -23.89 -2.62 -24.27
N GLY A 220 -23.69 -2.70 -25.59
CA GLY A 220 -24.36 -1.82 -26.55
C GLY A 220 -25.89 -1.96 -26.61
N ASP A 221 -26.38 -3.19 -26.44
CA ASP A 221 -27.81 -3.56 -26.46
C ASP A 221 -28.50 -3.45 -25.09
N ILE A 222 -27.71 -3.46 -24.00
CA ILE A 222 -28.21 -3.37 -22.62
C ILE A 222 -29.04 -2.10 -22.39
N PHE A 223 -28.71 -0.97 -23.02
CA PHE A 223 -29.50 0.26 -22.87
C PHE A 223 -30.94 0.12 -23.36
N SER A 224 -31.16 -0.61 -24.45
CA SER A 224 -32.50 -0.88 -24.98
C SER A 224 -33.29 -1.77 -24.02
N MET A 225 -32.64 -2.82 -23.51
CA MET A 225 -33.26 -3.73 -22.52
C MET A 225 -33.63 -2.99 -21.23
N MET A 226 -32.73 -2.16 -20.70
CA MET A 226 -33.01 -1.34 -19.52
C MET A 226 -34.20 -0.39 -19.72
N ALA A 227 -34.36 0.16 -20.92
CA ALA A 227 -35.48 1.05 -21.23
C ALA A 227 -36.81 0.28 -21.30
N GLU A 228 -36.80 -0.95 -21.83
CA GLU A 228 -37.96 -1.85 -21.82
C GLU A 228 -38.37 -2.28 -20.40
N GLU A 229 -37.39 -2.38 -19.50
CA GLU A 229 -37.58 -2.71 -18.08
C GLU A 229 -37.81 -1.47 -17.18
N ASP A 230 -38.13 -0.30 -17.75
CA ASP A 230 -38.32 0.96 -17.01
C ASP A 230 -37.17 1.26 -16.02
N TRP A 231 -35.96 0.85 -16.38
CA TRP A 231 -34.74 1.01 -15.60
C TRP A 231 -34.84 0.41 -14.20
N GLN A 232 -35.67 -0.59 -13.93
CA GLN A 232 -35.99 -1.00 -12.54
C GLN A 232 -34.79 -1.59 -11.78
N ASP A 233 -33.85 -2.27 -12.44
CA ASP A 233 -32.70 -2.91 -11.78
C ASP A 233 -31.64 -1.88 -11.31
N PRO A 234 -31.44 -1.72 -9.98
CA PRO A 234 -30.47 -0.77 -9.45
C PRO A 234 -29.01 -1.19 -9.66
N LEU A 235 -28.70 -2.48 -9.71
CA LEU A 235 -27.35 -3.01 -9.90
C LEU A 235 -26.90 -2.77 -11.34
N VAL A 236 -27.75 -3.08 -12.31
CA VAL A 236 -27.48 -2.80 -13.73
C VAL A 236 -27.32 -1.30 -13.95
N ARG A 237 -28.18 -0.47 -13.33
CA ARG A 237 -28.05 1.00 -13.39
C ARG A 237 -26.70 1.48 -12.85
N LYS A 238 -26.24 0.95 -11.71
CA LYS A 238 -24.92 1.28 -11.11
C LYS A 238 -23.76 0.84 -12.00
N ALA A 239 -23.82 -0.34 -12.61
CA ALA A 239 -22.79 -0.82 -13.54
C ALA A 239 -22.75 0.01 -14.84
N MET A 240 -23.91 0.32 -15.41
CA MET A 240 -24.01 1.10 -16.65
C MET A 240 -23.54 2.53 -16.48
N GLN A 241 -23.66 3.13 -15.29
CA GLN A 241 -23.02 4.43 -14.99
C GLN A 241 -21.49 4.41 -15.16
N PHE A 242 -20.83 3.25 -15.05
CA PHE A 242 -19.39 3.14 -15.34
C PHE A 242 -19.13 2.91 -16.83
N ILE A 243 -19.95 2.11 -17.49
CA ILE A 243 -19.73 1.69 -18.88
C ILE A 243 -20.13 2.78 -19.88
N GLU A 244 -21.20 3.54 -19.59
CA GLU A 244 -21.85 4.48 -20.50
C GLU A 244 -20.87 5.39 -21.26
N ARG A 245 -21.12 5.57 -22.56
CA ARG A 245 -20.29 6.42 -23.45
C ARG A 245 -20.35 7.91 -23.09
N ARG A 246 -21.52 8.42 -22.67
CA ARG A 246 -21.76 9.85 -22.41
C ARG A 246 -21.44 10.23 -20.97
N GLN A 247 -20.50 11.16 -20.79
CA GLN A 247 -20.10 11.61 -19.46
C GLN A 247 -21.09 12.58 -18.81
N ARG A 248 -21.58 13.58 -19.57
CA ARG A 248 -22.47 14.62 -19.03
C ARG A 248 -23.86 14.07 -18.74
N ASN A 249 -24.46 14.49 -17.64
CA ASN A 249 -25.83 14.13 -17.29
C ASN A 249 -26.82 15.07 -18.00
N ARG A 250 -27.50 14.59 -19.05
CA ARG A 250 -28.51 15.39 -19.76
C ARG A 250 -29.71 15.73 -18.89
N ALA A 251 -30.17 14.81 -18.06
CA ALA A 251 -31.32 15.02 -17.18
C ALA A 251 -31.03 16.03 -16.05
N ALA A 252 -29.74 16.31 -15.77
CA ALA A 252 -29.36 17.37 -14.85
C ALA A 252 -29.58 18.77 -15.46
N ILE A 253 -29.41 18.93 -16.77
CA ILE A 253 -29.58 20.24 -17.44
C ILE A 253 -31.01 20.75 -17.23
N ASP A 254 -32.01 19.88 -17.38
CA ASP A 254 -33.44 20.26 -17.23
C ASP A 254 -33.80 20.70 -15.80
N LYS A 255 -32.96 20.35 -14.81
CA LYS A 255 -33.16 20.68 -13.39
C LYS A 255 -32.19 21.76 -12.89
N SER A 256 -31.18 22.10 -13.69
CA SER A 256 -30.13 23.03 -13.30
C SER A 256 -30.57 24.46 -13.58
N PRO A 257 -30.18 25.44 -12.74
CA PRO A 257 -30.33 26.85 -13.07
C PRO A 257 -29.44 27.29 -14.25
N TYR A 258 -28.50 26.43 -14.69
CA TYR A 258 -27.59 26.71 -15.79
C TYR A 258 -27.97 25.95 -17.05
N SER A 259 -27.88 26.63 -18.20
CA SER A 259 -28.19 26.05 -19.52
C SER A 259 -27.17 25.00 -19.99
N SER A 260 -25.98 24.98 -19.39
CA SER A 260 -24.89 24.06 -19.74
C SER A 260 -23.81 24.05 -18.64
N LEU A 261 -22.91 23.07 -18.70
CA LEU A 261 -21.72 23.02 -17.85
C LEU A 261 -20.81 24.24 -18.08
N GLU A 262 -20.69 24.68 -19.33
CA GLU A 262 -19.99 25.90 -19.72
C GLU A 262 -20.58 27.13 -19.03
N ASN A 263 -21.90 27.28 -19.05
CA ASN A 263 -22.60 28.39 -18.40
C ASN A 263 -22.42 28.38 -16.88
N ALA A 264 -22.41 27.21 -16.24
CA ALA A 264 -22.08 27.09 -14.81
C ALA A 264 -20.65 27.54 -14.50
N ILE A 265 -19.67 27.19 -15.34
CA ILE A 265 -18.27 27.63 -15.18
C ILE A 265 -18.11 29.13 -15.47
N ASP A 266 -18.83 29.67 -16.45
CA ASP A 266 -18.83 31.11 -16.73
C ASP A 266 -19.41 31.89 -15.54
N SER A 267 -20.52 31.42 -14.95
CA SER A 267 -21.05 31.96 -13.70
C SER A 267 -20.04 31.86 -12.56
N ALA A 268 -19.34 30.73 -12.44
CA ALA A 268 -18.32 30.52 -11.42
C ALA A 268 -17.16 31.51 -11.52
N LEU A 269 -16.82 31.95 -12.73
CA LEU A 269 -15.79 32.95 -12.96
C LEU A 269 -16.24 34.35 -12.52
N GLU A 270 -17.52 34.68 -12.70
CA GLU A 270 -18.09 35.98 -12.35
C GLU A 270 -18.29 36.16 -10.85
N VAL A 271 -18.89 35.16 -10.18
CA VAL A 271 -19.27 35.27 -8.76
C VAL A 271 -18.39 34.46 -7.81
N GLY A 272 -17.49 33.61 -8.34
CA GLY A 272 -16.71 32.64 -7.58
C GLY A 272 -17.42 31.30 -7.41
N ILE A 273 -16.68 30.27 -6.99
CA ILE A 273 -17.23 28.94 -6.71
C ILE A 273 -17.61 28.86 -5.23
N ASP A 274 -18.91 28.69 -4.98
CA ASP A 274 -19.45 28.28 -3.69
C ASP A 274 -19.85 26.78 -3.71
N ALA A 275 -20.40 26.30 -2.60
CA ALA A 275 -20.79 24.89 -2.46
C ALA A 275 -21.91 24.49 -3.44
N ALA A 276 -22.88 25.39 -3.68
CA ALA A 276 -24.01 25.12 -4.58
C ALA A 276 -23.53 25.00 -6.03
N LEU A 277 -22.64 25.90 -6.46
CA LEU A 277 -22.11 25.87 -7.81
C LEU A 277 -21.16 24.68 -8.04
N ALA A 278 -20.38 24.31 -7.02
CA ALA A 278 -19.58 23.09 -7.05
C ALA A 278 -20.45 21.83 -7.20
N GLU A 279 -21.59 21.78 -6.50
CA GLU A 279 -22.58 20.71 -6.63
C GLU A 279 -23.21 20.68 -8.03
N GLU A 280 -23.62 21.82 -8.58
CA GLU A 280 -24.17 21.93 -9.93
C GLU A 280 -23.16 21.48 -11.01
N ILE A 281 -21.90 21.93 -10.92
CA ILE A 281 -20.81 21.48 -11.80
C ILE A 281 -20.66 19.95 -11.72
N SER A 282 -20.80 19.37 -10.53
CA SER A 282 -20.72 17.92 -10.32
C SER A 282 -21.85 17.19 -11.04
N TYR A 283 -23.11 17.61 -10.84
CA TYR A 283 -24.26 17.01 -11.49
C TYR A 283 -24.20 17.12 -13.01
N LEU A 284 -23.90 18.31 -13.54
CA LEU A 284 -23.75 18.53 -14.99
C LEU A 284 -22.61 17.68 -15.59
N SER A 285 -21.56 17.42 -14.82
CA SER A 285 -20.43 16.54 -15.19
C SER A 285 -20.73 15.04 -15.06
N GLY A 286 -21.90 14.66 -14.52
CA GLY A 286 -22.31 13.28 -14.33
C GLY A 286 -21.59 12.57 -13.18
N ILE A 287 -21.23 13.30 -12.12
CA ILE A 287 -20.60 12.76 -10.91
C ILE A 287 -21.36 13.20 -9.66
N LYS A 288 -21.20 12.45 -8.56
CA LYS A 288 -21.81 12.82 -7.27
C LYS A 288 -21.09 14.02 -6.64
N PRO A 289 -21.79 14.85 -5.85
CA PRO A 289 -21.21 16.07 -5.26
C PRO A 289 -19.97 15.81 -4.41
N VAL A 290 -19.92 14.68 -3.68
CA VAL A 290 -18.75 14.29 -2.87
C VAL A 290 -17.48 14.08 -3.71
N SER A 291 -17.63 13.51 -4.91
CA SER A 291 -16.51 13.30 -5.84
C SER A 291 -16.12 14.61 -6.51
N GLY A 292 -17.09 15.45 -6.86
CA GLY A 292 -16.81 16.77 -7.44
C GLY A 292 -16.13 17.70 -6.44
N ALA A 293 -16.58 17.73 -5.18
CA ALA A 293 -15.92 18.47 -4.10
C ALA A 293 -14.45 18.05 -3.94
N GLN A 294 -14.16 16.74 -3.96
CA GLN A 294 -12.79 16.21 -3.90
C GLN A 294 -11.94 16.63 -5.12
N ILE A 295 -12.53 16.65 -6.32
CA ILE A 295 -11.86 17.07 -7.55
C ILE A 295 -11.55 18.57 -7.54
N LEU A 296 -12.53 19.39 -7.13
CA LEU A 296 -12.44 20.85 -7.15
C LEU A 296 -11.54 21.40 -6.04
N SER A 297 -11.43 20.69 -4.91
CA SER A 297 -10.56 21.08 -3.78
C SER A 297 -9.08 20.74 -4.00
N ASP A 298 -8.75 19.81 -4.91
CA ASP A 298 -7.37 19.40 -5.16
C ASP A 298 -6.54 20.54 -5.76
N ILE A 299 -5.62 21.09 -4.97
CA ILE A 299 -4.77 22.25 -5.31
C ILE A 299 -3.82 21.98 -6.49
N ASN A 300 -3.46 20.72 -6.74
CA ASN A 300 -2.53 20.33 -7.82
C ASN A 300 -3.19 20.40 -9.20
N GLY A 301 -4.52 20.26 -9.28
CA GLY A 301 -5.33 20.58 -10.44
C GLY A 301 -5.41 19.55 -11.55
N GLU A 302 -4.62 18.47 -11.50
CA GLU A 302 -4.80 17.37 -12.45
C GLU A 302 -6.23 16.77 -12.44
N PRO A 303 -6.98 16.72 -11.32
CA PRO A 303 -8.37 16.24 -11.30
C PRO A 303 -9.31 17.11 -12.10
N ILE A 304 -9.17 18.44 -12.05
CA ILE A 304 -10.01 19.33 -12.87
C ILE A 304 -9.64 19.22 -14.36
N ALA A 305 -8.38 18.93 -14.69
CA ALA A 305 -7.99 18.59 -16.06
C ALA A 305 -8.68 17.29 -16.54
N VAL A 306 -8.71 16.24 -15.70
CA VAL A 306 -9.45 15.01 -15.99
C VAL A 306 -10.95 15.32 -16.18
N LEU A 307 -11.56 16.09 -15.27
CA LEU A 307 -12.97 16.47 -15.34
C LEU A 307 -13.30 17.21 -16.65
N CYS A 308 -12.53 18.24 -16.99
CA CYS A 308 -12.72 18.99 -18.23
C CYS A 308 -12.55 18.09 -19.46
N LYS A 309 -11.52 17.24 -19.49
CA LYS A 309 -11.26 16.39 -20.66
C LYS A 309 -12.33 15.30 -20.83
N ALA A 310 -12.81 14.74 -19.73
CA ALA A 310 -13.84 13.69 -19.70
C ALA A 310 -15.21 14.20 -20.17
N THR A 311 -15.56 15.42 -19.75
CA THR A 311 -16.83 16.09 -20.11
C THR A 311 -16.80 16.76 -21.48
N GLY A 312 -15.65 16.74 -22.17
CA GLY A 312 -15.49 17.36 -23.49
C GLY A 312 -15.36 18.89 -23.45
N LEU A 313 -15.10 19.48 -22.28
CA LEU A 313 -14.78 20.90 -22.16
C LEU A 313 -13.46 21.21 -22.89
N LYS A 314 -13.41 22.37 -23.54
CA LYS A 314 -12.18 22.86 -24.20
C LYS A 314 -11.19 23.39 -23.15
N ARG A 315 -9.91 23.52 -23.55
CA ARG A 315 -8.83 24.02 -22.69
C ARG A 315 -9.16 25.38 -22.05
N ASP A 316 -9.87 26.27 -22.76
CA ASP A 316 -10.26 27.57 -22.21
C ASP A 316 -11.13 27.43 -20.95
N TYR A 317 -12.04 26.45 -20.91
CA TYR A 317 -12.87 26.19 -19.73
C TYR A 317 -12.09 25.58 -18.56
N LEU A 318 -11.00 24.84 -18.82
CA LEU A 318 -10.07 24.43 -17.76
C LEU A 318 -9.42 25.66 -17.11
N ILE A 319 -8.99 26.63 -17.92
CA ILE A 319 -8.37 27.88 -17.43
C ILE A 319 -9.41 28.73 -16.68
N LYS A 320 -10.64 28.85 -17.20
CA LYS A 320 -11.73 29.53 -16.50
C LYS A 320 -12.05 28.89 -15.16
N LEU A 321 -12.17 27.56 -15.11
CA LEU A 321 -12.40 26.82 -13.87
C LEU A 321 -11.25 27.01 -12.88
N TRP A 322 -10.00 26.95 -13.33
CA TRP A 322 -8.82 27.24 -12.52
C TRP A 322 -8.88 28.65 -11.89
N ARG A 323 -9.25 29.66 -12.67
CA ARG A 323 -9.43 31.04 -12.19
C ARG A 323 -10.59 31.18 -11.22
N ALA A 324 -11.72 30.55 -11.51
CA ALA A 324 -12.91 30.55 -10.65
C ALA A 324 -12.62 29.93 -9.27
N LEU A 325 -11.73 28.94 -9.21
CA LEU A 325 -11.18 28.36 -7.98
C LEU A 325 -10.12 29.24 -7.29
N LYS A 326 -9.89 30.46 -7.78
CA LYS A 326 -8.94 31.46 -7.22
C LYS A 326 -7.50 30.94 -7.13
N ARG A 327 -7.09 30.10 -8.07
CA ARG A 327 -5.74 29.51 -8.09
C ARG A 327 -4.73 30.43 -8.80
N PRO A 328 -3.43 30.38 -8.45
CA PRO A 328 -2.40 31.24 -9.06
C PRO A 328 -2.32 31.06 -10.57
N MET A 329 -2.32 32.17 -11.31
CA MET A 329 -2.19 32.15 -12.78
C MET A 329 -0.73 32.17 -13.25
N GLY A 330 0.18 32.66 -12.42
CA GLY A 330 1.56 32.98 -12.78
C GLY A 330 1.77 34.49 -12.92
N THR A 331 2.75 34.87 -13.73
CA THR A 331 3.07 36.26 -14.07
C THR A 331 2.64 36.57 -15.50
N GLU A 332 2.86 37.80 -15.96
CA GLU A 332 2.60 38.19 -17.35
C GLU A 332 3.46 37.40 -18.37
N VAL A 333 4.61 36.88 -17.94
CA VAL A 333 5.62 36.26 -18.81
C VAL A 333 5.59 34.72 -18.71
N ALA A 334 5.11 34.16 -17.58
CA ALA A 334 5.13 32.73 -17.34
C ALA A 334 3.90 32.27 -16.57
N LEU A 335 3.34 31.12 -16.97
CA LEU A 335 2.26 30.46 -16.23
C LEU A 335 2.76 29.96 -14.87
N ASP A 336 1.84 29.85 -13.92
CA ASP A 336 2.11 29.12 -12.69
C ASP A 336 2.53 27.68 -13.03
N PRO A 337 3.61 27.13 -12.43
CA PRO A 337 4.07 25.78 -12.74
C PRO A 337 3.00 24.69 -12.52
N THR A 338 2.06 24.90 -11.60
CA THR A 338 0.96 23.96 -11.33
C THR A 338 -0.12 24.05 -12.41
N LEU A 339 -0.42 25.26 -12.88
CA LEU A 339 -1.29 25.47 -14.05
C LEU A 339 -0.67 24.85 -15.31
N GLU A 340 0.63 25.05 -15.55
CA GLU A 340 1.34 24.46 -16.69
C GLU A 340 1.25 22.92 -16.66
N ARG A 341 1.53 22.29 -15.52
CA ARG A 341 1.35 20.83 -15.34
C ARG A 341 -0.09 20.38 -15.54
N THR A 342 -1.06 21.16 -15.06
CA THR A 342 -2.49 20.86 -15.22
C THR A 342 -2.91 20.89 -16.70
N ILE A 343 -2.44 21.88 -17.47
CA ILE A 343 -2.65 21.95 -18.92
C ILE A 343 -1.98 20.76 -19.63
N ALA A 344 -0.74 20.44 -19.27
CA ALA A 344 -0.04 19.28 -19.83
C ALA A 344 -0.78 17.96 -19.55
N CYS A 345 -1.34 17.79 -18.35
CA CYS A 345 -2.19 16.66 -18.00
C CYS A 345 -3.42 16.59 -18.92
N PHE A 346 -4.15 17.69 -19.08
CA PHE A 346 -5.33 17.79 -19.96
C PHE A 346 -5.00 17.41 -21.42
N ASP A 347 -3.87 17.90 -21.93
CA ASP A 347 -3.44 17.66 -23.31
C ASP A 347 -3.00 16.21 -23.53
N SER A 348 -2.38 15.57 -22.54
CA SER A 348 -1.88 14.19 -22.62
C SER A 348 -2.98 13.12 -22.64
N LEU A 349 -4.16 13.43 -22.09
CA LEU A 349 -5.27 12.49 -21.98
C LEU A 349 -6.18 12.52 -23.22
N SER A 350 -6.67 11.36 -23.65
CA SER A 350 -7.84 11.31 -24.55
C SER A 350 -9.13 11.45 -23.74
N SER A 351 -10.22 11.91 -24.37
CA SER A 351 -11.51 12.00 -23.67
C SER A 351 -11.99 10.66 -23.13
N ASN A 352 -11.77 9.55 -23.86
CA ASN A 352 -12.15 8.21 -23.39
C ASN A 352 -11.37 7.81 -22.13
N LYS A 353 -10.04 8.01 -22.12
CA LYS A 353 -9.20 7.74 -20.95
C LYS A 353 -9.57 8.60 -19.74
N ALA A 354 -9.81 9.89 -19.97
CA ALA A 354 -10.24 10.81 -18.92
C ALA A 354 -11.59 10.41 -18.31
N GLN A 355 -12.55 9.98 -19.15
CA GLN A 355 -13.83 9.46 -18.68
C GLN A 355 -13.68 8.20 -17.84
N THR A 356 -12.82 7.25 -18.23
CA THR A 356 -12.54 6.07 -17.41
C THR A 356 -12.06 6.46 -16.01
N VAL A 357 -11.10 7.40 -15.93
CA VAL A 357 -10.58 7.89 -14.64
C VAL A 357 -11.68 8.58 -13.83
N LEU A 358 -12.42 9.50 -14.46
CA LEU A 358 -13.46 10.27 -13.78
C LEU A 358 -14.58 9.36 -13.24
N ARG A 359 -15.03 8.39 -14.04
CA ARG A 359 -16.04 7.41 -13.63
C ARG A 359 -15.53 6.49 -12.54
N TYR A 360 -14.26 6.08 -12.62
CA TYR A 360 -13.64 5.29 -11.58
C TYR A 360 -13.60 6.05 -10.25
N TRP A 361 -13.14 7.30 -10.25
CA TRP A 361 -13.16 8.13 -9.04
C TRP A 361 -14.58 8.34 -8.51
N ASN A 362 -15.54 8.63 -9.39
CA ASN A 362 -16.94 8.79 -8.97
C ASN A 362 -17.47 7.51 -8.29
N TRP A 363 -17.22 6.34 -8.88
CA TRP A 363 -17.62 5.07 -8.28
C TRP A 363 -16.86 4.80 -6.97
N ALA A 364 -15.53 4.82 -6.99
CA ALA A 364 -14.69 4.45 -5.85
C ALA A 364 -14.85 5.39 -4.65
N LEU A 365 -15.21 6.66 -4.86
CA LEU A 365 -15.40 7.63 -3.79
C LEU A 365 -16.84 7.67 -3.25
N SER A 366 -17.83 7.12 -3.96
CA SER A 366 -19.23 7.41 -3.64
C SER A 366 -20.19 6.23 -3.71
N ALA A 367 -19.76 5.08 -4.22
CA ALA A 367 -20.64 3.93 -4.46
C ALA A 367 -21.30 3.39 -3.20
N ASP A 368 -20.55 3.33 -2.09
CA ASP A 368 -20.94 2.68 -0.83
C ASP A 368 -20.80 3.64 0.37
N LEU A 369 -20.84 4.95 0.10
CA LEU A 369 -20.70 6.00 1.09
C LEU A 369 -22.06 6.28 1.79
N THR A 370 -22.42 5.45 2.76
CA THR A 370 -23.62 5.65 3.60
C THR A 370 -23.43 6.77 4.62
N ALA A 371 -24.51 7.29 5.21
CA ALA A 371 -24.41 8.31 6.26
C ALA A 371 -23.61 7.82 7.48
N GLU A 372 -23.74 6.52 7.81
CA GLU A 372 -22.98 5.86 8.87
C GLU A 372 -21.48 5.79 8.52
N HIS A 373 -21.14 5.32 7.31
CA HIS A 373 -19.74 5.32 6.85
C HIS A 373 -19.14 6.73 6.82
N GLN A 374 -19.91 7.75 6.44
CA GLN A 374 -19.46 9.14 6.49
C GLN A 374 -19.17 9.61 7.92
N ALA A 375 -19.99 9.19 8.90
CA ALA A 375 -19.76 9.53 10.29
C ALA A 375 -18.51 8.84 10.84
N GLU A 376 -18.29 7.58 10.49
CA GLU A 376 -17.11 6.80 10.87
C GLU A 376 -15.82 7.39 10.27
N ILE A 377 -15.83 7.71 8.96
CA ILE A 377 -14.71 8.35 8.27
C ILE A 377 -14.32 9.69 8.91
N ARG A 378 -15.29 10.44 9.43
CA ARG A 378 -15.08 11.74 10.09
C ARG A 378 -14.73 11.63 11.56
N ALA A 379 -14.84 10.46 12.17
CA ALA A 379 -14.53 10.28 13.57
C ALA A 379 -13.01 10.47 13.81
N PRO A 380 -12.61 11.17 14.89
CA PRO A 380 -11.20 11.33 15.21
C PRO A 380 -10.58 9.98 15.64
N GLY A 381 -9.47 9.61 14.99
CA GLY A 381 -8.72 8.38 15.28
C GLY A 381 -8.28 7.63 14.01
N HIS A 382 -7.43 6.62 14.17
CA HIS A 382 -7.09 5.72 13.07
C HIS A 382 -8.27 4.79 12.78
N MET A 383 -8.89 5.00 11.62
CA MET A 383 -9.93 4.13 11.10
C MET A 383 -9.35 2.75 10.77
N HIS A 384 -9.99 1.70 11.25
CA HIS A 384 -9.53 0.33 11.05
C HIS A 384 -10.04 -0.21 9.71
N LEU A 385 -9.15 -0.37 8.73
CA LEU A 385 -9.51 -0.93 7.43
C LEU A 385 -9.64 -2.46 7.51
N SER A 386 -10.88 -2.95 7.63
CA SER A 386 -11.18 -4.39 7.60
C SER A 386 -10.81 -5.01 6.25
N GLN A 387 -10.48 -6.32 6.25
CA GLN A 387 -10.27 -7.09 5.02
C GLN A 387 -11.57 -7.29 4.22
N ASP A 388 -12.73 -7.26 4.89
CA ASP A 388 -14.04 -7.50 4.27
C ASP A 388 -14.59 -6.26 3.55
N MET A 389 -13.91 -5.11 3.65
CA MET A 389 -14.33 -3.87 2.99
C MET A 389 -14.29 -4.03 1.47
N THR A 390 -15.33 -3.52 0.83
CA THR A 390 -15.36 -3.36 -0.62
C THR A 390 -14.29 -2.35 -1.08
N THR A 391 -13.94 -2.40 -2.37
CA THR A 391 -12.98 -1.45 -2.94
C THR A 391 -13.41 0.02 -2.80
N PRO A 392 -14.69 0.40 -3.03
CA PRO A 392 -15.14 1.77 -2.81
C PRO A 392 -15.12 2.17 -1.34
N GLU A 393 -15.55 1.32 -0.41
CA GLU A 393 -15.47 1.61 1.03
C GLU A 393 -14.02 1.90 1.42
N ARG A 394 -13.08 1.01 1.07
CA ARG A 394 -11.64 1.21 1.35
C ARG A 394 -11.10 2.50 0.73
N THR A 395 -11.49 2.81 -0.50
CA THR A 395 -11.02 4.02 -1.20
C THR A 395 -11.56 5.29 -0.55
N ALA A 396 -12.86 5.36 -0.28
CA ALA A 396 -13.48 6.49 0.40
C ALA A 396 -12.89 6.70 1.80
N ALA A 397 -12.74 5.59 2.54
CA ALA A 397 -12.12 5.53 3.84
C ALA A 397 -10.69 6.12 3.80
N LEU A 398 -9.84 5.66 2.88
CA LEU A 398 -8.51 6.21 2.69
C LEU A 398 -8.59 7.69 2.32
N VAL A 399 -9.30 8.06 1.25
CA VAL A 399 -9.26 9.43 0.69
C VAL A 399 -9.85 10.48 1.63
N TYR A 400 -10.99 10.20 2.26
CA TYR A 400 -11.73 11.15 3.09
C TYR A 400 -11.43 11.04 4.59
N GLY A 401 -10.85 9.93 5.06
CA GLY A 401 -10.53 9.74 6.46
C GLY A 401 -9.54 10.79 6.96
N GLN A 402 -9.56 11.05 8.27
CA GLN A 402 -8.52 11.84 8.92
C GLN A 402 -7.30 10.95 9.20
N TRP A 403 -6.14 11.32 8.66
CA TRP A 403 -4.89 10.59 8.87
C TRP A 403 -3.87 11.58 9.41
N GLY A 404 -3.72 11.63 10.73
CA GLY A 404 -2.77 12.46 11.43
C GLY A 404 -2.16 11.70 12.60
N ASP A 405 -0.94 12.07 12.97
CA ASP A 405 -0.28 11.61 14.19
C ASP A 405 -1.08 12.16 15.39
N PRO A 406 -1.47 11.35 16.40
CA PRO A 406 -2.17 11.86 17.58
C PRO A 406 -1.45 13.00 18.32
N ASP A 407 -0.17 13.25 18.01
CA ASP A 407 0.67 14.28 18.65
C ASP A 407 0.79 15.62 17.89
N THR A 408 0.13 15.82 16.74
CA THR A 408 0.25 17.12 16.00
C THR A 408 -0.90 18.10 16.23
N SER A 409 -1.87 17.81 17.09
CA SER A 409 -2.95 18.75 17.45
C SER A 409 -2.57 19.79 18.52
N ALA A 410 -1.29 20.09 18.69
CA ALA A 410 -0.81 21.11 19.64
C ALA A 410 0.30 21.99 19.04
N ILE A 411 0.01 22.73 17.97
CA ILE A 411 0.67 24.01 17.64
C ILE A 411 -0.35 24.98 17.06
#